data_AF-T1HU11-F1
#
_entry.id   AF-T1HU11-F1
#
_cell.length_a   1.000
_cell.length_b   1.000
_cell.length_c   1.000
_cell.angle_alpha   90.00
_cell.angle_beta   90.00
_cell.angle_gamma   90.00
#
_symmetry.space_group_name_H-M   'P 1'
#
loop_
_entity.id
_entity.type
_entity.pdbx_description
1 polymer ?
#
loop_
_entity_poly.entity_id
_entity_poly.type
_entity_poly.pdbx_seq_one_letter_code
_entity_poly.pdbx_strand_id
1 'polypeptide(L)'
;INFNNDKISNTVYIFLIFFTDFMESDLLTAIKIPFEDSRWQYFENGADGFPAMGMRPGSDIKSPYRLFLPDKFYSQFSIAFTLKLVDPIGGFLFAVVNPLETVVELGVSVTGAGAGQSNVSLLYTDLGTGLYTSQTLASFRVPTSFTSWSSVGLTVRDDRVDISFNCQPLDSMIVNREPKELVFDSASTLYIGQAGPIVKGALH
;
A
#
# COMPACT_ATOMS: atom_id res chain seq x y z
N ILE A 1 36.84 9.79 -17.42
CA ILE A 1 35.47 9.25 -17.64
C ILE A 1 34.62 9.82 -16.51
N ASN A 2 33.86 10.88 -16.80
CA ASN A 2 32.95 11.49 -15.83
C ASN A 2 31.81 10.49 -15.58
N PHE A 3 31.78 9.88 -14.39
CA PHE A 3 30.59 9.23 -13.90
C PHE A 3 29.66 10.32 -13.38
N ASN A 4 28.68 10.73 -14.20
CA ASN A 4 27.50 11.42 -13.71
C ASN A 4 26.80 10.47 -12.74
N ASN A 5 26.97 10.74 -11.44
CA ASN A 5 26.18 10.16 -10.36
C ASN A 5 24.78 10.79 -10.36
N ASP A 6 23.98 10.50 -11.38
CA ASP A 6 22.54 10.69 -11.28
C ASP A 6 22.02 9.62 -10.32
N LYS A 7 21.97 10.00 -9.03
CA LYS A 7 21.38 9.24 -7.94
C LYS A 7 19.92 8.92 -8.30
N ILE A 8 19.68 7.69 -8.72
CA ILE A 8 18.35 7.09 -8.81
C ILE A 8 17.87 6.90 -7.36
N SER A 9 17.28 7.95 -6.79
CA SER A 9 16.69 7.96 -5.45
C SER A 9 15.19 7.81 -5.57
N ASN A 10 14.76 6.65 -6.03
CA ASN A 10 13.38 6.23 -5.98
C ASN A 10 12.98 6.14 -4.50
N THR A 11 11.84 6.72 -4.16
CA THR A 11 11.51 7.13 -2.81
C THR A 11 10.03 6.91 -2.66
N VAL A 12 9.61 6.05 -1.73
CA VAL A 12 8.21 6.00 -1.30
C VAL A 12 8.16 5.96 0.20
N TYR A 13 7.39 6.90 0.74
CA TYR A 13 7.01 6.93 2.12
C TYR A 13 5.62 6.37 2.22
N ILE A 14 5.44 5.56 3.24
CA ILE A 14 4.16 4.96 3.54
C ILE A 14 3.98 5.28 5.01
N PHE A 15 2.83 5.82 5.39
CA PHE A 15 2.46 5.92 6.80
C PHE A 15 1.16 5.18 6.95
N LEU A 16 1.23 3.86 7.04
CA LEU A 16 0.04 3.05 6.87
C LEU A 16 -0.60 2.72 8.19
N ILE A 17 -1.59 3.52 8.55
CA ILE A 17 -2.44 3.23 9.70
C ILE A 17 -3.69 2.52 9.22
N PHE A 18 -3.93 1.34 9.77
CA PHE A 18 -5.25 0.74 9.80
C PHE A 18 -6.03 1.25 11.01
N PHE A 19 -7.21 1.81 10.77
CA PHE A 19 -8.16 2.11 11.83
C PHE A 19 -9.33 1.14 11.80
N THR A 20 -9.63 0.56 12.95
CA THR A 20 -10.99 0.13 13.31
C THR A 20 -11.47 0.94 14.50
N ASP A 21 -12.73 0.77 14.93
CA ASP A 21 -13.24 1.43 16.14
C ASP A 21 -12.43 1.10 17.42
N PHE A 22 -11.57 0.05 17.40
CA PHE A 22 -10.87 -0.46 18.59
C PHE A 22 -9.37 -0.73 18.42
N MET A 23 -8.82 -0.72 17.20
CA MET A 23 -7.41 -1.07 16.96
C MET A 23 -6.75 -0.19 15.91
N GLU A 24 -5.48 0.13 16.18
CA GLU A 24 -4.55 0.79 15.28
C GLU A 24 -3.41 -0.18 14.94
N SER A 25 -3.13 -0.39 13.66
CA SER A 25 -1.97 -1.17 13.21
C SER A 25 -1.13 -0.36 12.24
N ASP A 26 0.14 -0.14 12.60
CA ASP A 26 1.13 0.50 11.75
C ASP A 26 1.94 -0.58 11.00
N LEU A 27 1.66 -0.74 9.71
CA LEU A 27 2.38 -1.73 8.89
C LEU A 27 3.85 -1.40 8.67
N LEU A 28 4.27 -0.15 8.89
CA LEU A 28 5.67 0.21 8.79
C LEU A 28 6.55 -0.48 9.83
N THR A 29 5.97 -0.97 10.92
CA THR A 29 6.68 -1.78 11.91
C THR A 29 7.23 -3.09 11.33
N ALA A 30 6.81 -3.49 10.12
CA ALA A 30 7.41 -4.58 9.37
C ALA A 30 8.83 -4.26 8.84
N ILE A 31 9.20 -2.98 8.76
CA ILE A 31 10.54 -2.55 8.40
C ILE A 31 11.41 -2.59 9.66
N LYS A 32 12.40 -3.49 9.67
CA LYS A 32 13.34 -3.60 10.79
C LYS A 32 14.35 -2.46 10.78
N ILE A 33 14.57 -1.86 11.95
CA ILE A 33 15.58 -0.83 12.18
C ILE A 33 16.60 -1.38 13.20
N PRO A 34 17.93 -1.32 12.94
CA PRO A 34 18.57 -0.74 11.76
C PRO A 34 18.24 -1.53 10.48
N PHE A 35 18.21 -0.83 9.33
CA PHE A 35 17.88 -1.45 8.05
C PHE A 35 18.83 -2.60 7.73
N GLU A 36 18.26 -3.75 7.33
CA GLU A 36 19.06 -4.92 6.95
C GLU A 36 19.97 -4.62 5.74
N ASP A 37 19.52 -3.79 4.80
CA ASP A 37 20.31 -3.29 3.68
C ASP A 37 20.06 -1.80 3.42
N SER A 38 20.99 -0.95 3.87
CA SER A 38 20.93 0.50 3.70
C SER A 38 21.08 0.97 2.24
N ARG A 39 21.34 0.06 1.29
CA ARG A 39 21.31 0.40 -0.14
C ARG A 39 19.89 0.59 -0.67
N TRP A 40 18.93 -0.12 -0.07
CA TRP A 40 17.54 -0.15 -0.51
C TRP A 40 16.59 0.60 0.42
N GLN A 41 16.99 0.79 1.68
CA GLN A 41 16.19 1.46 2.72
C GLN A 41 17.00 2.58 3.39
N TYR A 42 16.38 3.72 3.64
CA TYR A 42 17.03 4.89 4.23
C TYR A 42 16.03 5.79 4.94
N PHE A 43 16.51 6.69 5.79
CA PHE A 43 15.69 7.75 6.39
C PHE A 43 15.76 9.03 5.55
N GLU A 44 14.65 9.78 5.52
CA GLU A 44 14.52 11.12 4.93
C GLU A 44 13.63 11.99 5.83
N ASN A 45 13.56 13.29 5.54
CA ASN A 45 12.62 14.18 6.21
C ASN A 45 11.18 14.03 5.68
N GLY A 46 10.26 13.73 6.60
CA GLY A 46 8.82 13.71 6.43
C GLY A 46 8.19 15.09 6.16
N ALA A 47 6.92 15.10 5.81
CA ALA A 47 6.14 16.33 5.58
C ALA A 47 6.05 17.24 6.82
N ASP A 48 6.14 16.64 7.99
CA ASP A 48 6.09 17.24 9.33
C ASP A 48 7.49 17.53 9.91
N GLY A 49 8.56 17.19 9.17
CA GLY A 49 9.94 17.32 9.62
C GLY A 49 10.44 16.16 10.49
N PHE A 50 9.61 15.15 10.77
CA PHE A 50 10.04 13.92 11.44
C PHE A 50 10.60 12.91 10.43
N PRO A 51 11.44 11.95 10.85
CA PRO A 51 11.99 10.96 9.94
C PRO A 51 10.90 10.12 9.26
N ALA A 52 11.00 9.99 7.95
CA ALA A 52 10.21 9.09 7.14
C ALA A 52 11.10 8.07 6.46
N MET A 53 10.56 6.90 6.11
CA MET A 53 11.33 5.80 5.51
C MET A 53 11.23 5.81 3.99
N GLY A 54 12.39 5.92 3.33
CA GLY A 54 12.51 5.81 1.89
C GLY A 54 12.89 4.39 1.47
N MET A 55 12.30 3.94 0.36
CA MET A 55 12.59 2.65 -0.28
C MET A 55 13.01 2.84 -1.73
N ARG A 56 14.02 2.09 -2.19
CA ARG A 56 14.44 2.02 -3.59
C ARG A 56 13.98 0.71 -4.27
N PRO A 57 13.85 0.68 -5.61
CA PRO A 57 13.61 -0.53 -6.38
C PRO A 57 14.63 -1.60 -6.01
N GLY A 58 14.15 -2.80 -5.71
CA GLY A 58 14.97 -3.89 -5.18
C GLY A 58 14.90 -4.08 -3.67
N SER A 59 14.22 -3.18 -2.93
CA SER A 59 13.84 -3.43 -1.54
C SER A 59 12.92 -4.66 -1.44
N ASP A 60 13.26 -5.61 -0.57
CA ASP A 60 12.47 -6.82 -0.31
C ASP A 60 12.00 -6.86 1.14
N ILE A 61 11.05 -5.97 1.49
CA ILE A 61 10.43 -5.95 2.82
C ILE A 61 9.23 -6.88 2.81
N LYS A 62 9.34 -7.98 3.57
CA LYS A 62 8.26 -8.94 3.73
C LYS A 62 8.25 -9.58 5.10
N SER A 63 7.08 -10.03 5.54
CA SER A 63 6.89 -10.72 6.81
C SER A 63 5.60 -11.57 6.78
N PRO A 64 5.46 -12.58 7.65
CA PRO A 64 4.16 -13.23 7.84
C PRO A 64 3.10 -12.20 8.22
N TYR A 65 1.94 -12.19 7.54
CA TYR A 65 0.92 -11.15 7.76
C TYR A 65 0.41 -11.11 9.21
N ARG A 66 0.36 -12.28 9.87
CA ARG A 66 -0.14 -12.48 11.23
C ARG A 66 0.56 -11.68 12.31
N LEU A 67 1.76 -11.19 12.03
CA LEU A 67 2.48 -10.31 12.95
C LEU A 67 1.87 -8.90 13.01
N PHE A 68 1.09 -8.50 12.00
CA PHE A 68 0.59 -7.14 11.83
C PHE A 68 -0.94 -7.07 11.65
N LEU A 69 -1.55 -8.15 11.17
CA LEU A 69 -2.97 -8.21 10.82
C LEU A 69 -3.61 -9.48 11.41
N PRO A 70 -4.90 -9.43 11.79
CA PRO A 70 -5.62 -10.60 12.28
C PRO A 70 -5.92 -11.61 11.16
N ASP A 71 -6.07 -12.89 11.50
CA ASP A 71 -6.46 -13.96 10.57
C ASP A 71 -7.81 -13.67 9.89
N LYS A 72 -8.76 -13.11 10.64
CA LYS A 72 -10.04 -12.63 10.13
C LYS A 72 -10.05 -11.11 10.15
N PHE A 73 -9.92 -10.52 8.97
CA PHE A 73 -9.87 -9.08 8.78
C PHE A 73 -11.26 -8.46 8.86
N TYR A 74 -11.28 -7.21 9.33
CA TYR A 74 -12.50 -6.51 9.72
C TYR A 74 -13.43 -6.22 8.53
N SER A 75 -14.74 -6.19 8.81
CA SER A 75 -15.75 -5.82 7.81
C SER A 75 -15.66 -4.36 7.41
N GLN A 76 -15.37 -3.48 8.37
CA GLN A 76 -15.19 -2.04 8.15
C GLN A 76 -13.84 -1.62 8.73
N PHE A 77 -13.11 -0.81 7.98
CA PHE A 77 -11.77 -0.38 8.34
C PHE A 77 -11.41 0.88 7.55
N SER A 78 -10.38 1.59 7.99
CA SER A 78 -9.77 2.65 7.20
C SER A 78 -8.28 2.40 6.99
N ILE A 79 -7.76 2.81 5.85
CA ILE A 79 -6.33 2.80 5.52
C ILE A 79 -5.94 4.26 5.26
N ALA A 80 -5.09 4.82 6.11
CA ALA A 80 -4.46 6.11 5.85
C ALA A 80 -3.04 5.87 5.36
N PHE A 81 -2.55 6.69 4.42
CA PHE A 81 -1.14 6.72 4.02
C PHE A 81 -0.70 8.11 3.60
N THR A 82 0.55 8.44 3.92
CA THR A 82 1.22 9.64 3.42
C THR A 82 2.37 9.21 2.54
N LEU A 83 2.39 9.70 1.30
CA LEU A 83 3.38 9.28 0.31
C LEU A 83 3.96 10.45 -0.47
N LYS A 84 5.15 10.21 -0.99
CA LYS A 84 5.81 11.01 -2.01
C LYS A 84 6.57 10.05 -2.91
N LEU A 85 6.28 10.06 -4.20
CA LEU A 85 6.98 9.33 -5.25
C LEU A 85 8.04 10.23 -5.90
N VAL A 86 9.03 9.60 -6.52
CA VAL A 86 10.01 10.31 -7.36
C VAL A 86 9.56 10.33 -8.82
N ASP A 87 8.93 9.24 -9.26
CA ASP A 87 8.30 9.15 -10.56
C ASP A 87 6.81 8.81 -10.43
N PRO A 88 5.98 9.20 -11.42
CA PRO A 88 4.54 8.95 -11.36
C PRO A 88 4.16 7.51 -11.78
N ILE A 89 5.10 6.56 -11.88
CA ILE A 89 4.77 5.17 -12.24
C ILE A 89 4.01 4.52 -11.09
N GLY A 90 4.53 4.67 -9.87
CA GLY A 90 3.96 4.11 -8.66
C GLY A 90 4.14 2.58 -8.55
N GLY A 91 3.22 1.92 -7.84
CA GLY A 91 3.29 0.51 -7.48
C GLY A 91 2.40 0.17 -6.27
N PHE A 92 2.61 -1.00 -5.67
CA PHE A 92 1.94 -1.40 -4.43
C PHE A 92 2.58 -0.74 -3.22
N LEU A 93 1.79 0.00 -2.44
CA LEU A 93 2.22 0.46 -1.12
C LEU A 93 2.43 -0.74 -0.20
N PHE A 94 1.45 -1.63 -0.16
CA PHE A 94 1.54 -2.92 0.50
C PHE A 94 0.63 -3.92 -0.18
N ALA A 95 0.90 -5.20 0.05
CA ALA A 95 0.03 -6.29 -0.35
C ALA A 95 0.18 -7.48 0.61
N VAL A 96 -0.95 -8.04 1.04
CA VAL A 96 -1.02 -9.39 1.60
C VAL A 96 -1.25 -10.33 0.42
N VAL A 97 -0.29 -11.22 0.20
CA VAL A 97 -0.27 -12.12 -0.95
C VAL A 97 -0.36 -13.56 -0.46
N ASN A 98 -1.16 -14.35 -1.16
CA ASN A 98 -1.37 -15.76 -0.85
C ASN A 98 -0.04 -16.57 -0.87
N PRO A 99 0.00 -17.80 -0.32
CA PRO A 99 1.24 -18.59 -0.20
C PRO A 99 1.87 -18.97 -1.54
N LEU A 100 1.08 -18.97 -2.62
CA LEU A 100 1.56 -19.21 -3.98
C LEU A 100 2.11 -17.94 -4.66
N GLU A 101 2.03 -16.80 -3.98
CA GLU A 101 2.47 -15.47 -4.44
C GLU A 101 1.74 -14.96 -5.69
N THR A 102 0.57 -15.51 -6.02
CA THR A 102 -0.16 -15.25 -7.27
C THR A 102 -1.34 -14.30 -7.09
N VAL A 103 -1.89 -14.16 -5.88
CA VAL A 103 -3.12 -13.41 -5.62
C VAL A 103 -2.91 -12.46 -4.45
N VAL A 104 -3.29 -11.20 -4.65
CA VAL A 104 -3.37 -10.19 -3.59
C VAL A 104 -4.71 -10.31 -2.91
N GLU A 105 -4.70 -10.75 -1.65
CA GLU A 105 -5.89 -10.87 -0.80
C GLU A 105 -6.35 -9.48 -0.32
N LEU A 106 -5.41 -8.64 0.12
CA LEU A 106 -5.63 -7.25 0.52
C LEU A 106 -4.43 -6.41 0.10
N GLY A 107 -4.64 -5.24 -0.48
CA GLY A 107 -3.53 -4.34 -0.77
C GLY A 107 -3.97 -2.98 -1.27
N VAL A 108 -3.04 -2.02 -1.27
CA VAL A 108 -3.26 -0.70 -1.88
C VAL A 108 -2.16 -0.45 -2.90
N SER A 109 -2.56 -0.04 -4.10
CA SER A 109 -1.64 0.40 -5.14
C SER A 109 -1.94 1.82 -5.59
N VAL A 110 -0.88 2.52 -5.98
CA VAL A 110 -0.93 3.85 -6.59
C VAL A 110 -0.27 3.75 -7.94
N THR A 111 -0.94 4.14 -9.02
CA THR A 111 -0.37 4.10 -10.37
C THR A 111 -0.66 5.38 -11.14
N GLY A 112 0.26 5.80 -12.00
CA GLY A 112 0.05 6.98 -12.85
C GLY A 112 -1.18 6.85 -13.74
N ALA A 113 -2.00 7.91 -13.80
CA ALA A 113 -3.24 7.95 -14.57
C ALA A 113 -3.28 9.09 -15.61
N GLY A 114 -2.12 9.67 -15.93
CA GLY A 114 -1.97 10.81 -16.83
C GLY A 114 -1.20 11.96 -16.16
N ALA A 115 -1.08 13.08 -16.88
CA ALA A 115 -0.35 14.24 -16.37
C ALA A 115 -1.02 14.79 -15.09
N GLY A 116 -0.28 14.78 -13.97
CA GLY A 116 -0.75 15.29 -12.69
C GLY A 116 -1.84 14.44 -12.02
N GLN A 117 -2.06 13.20 -12.47
CA GLN A 117 -3.12 12.34 -11.96
C GLN A 117 -2.60 10.93 -11.67
N SER A 118 -3.16 10.30 -10.64
CA SER A 118 -2.87 8.91 -10.27
C SER A 118 -4.15 8.18 -9.88
N ASN A 119 -4.18 6.88 -10.10
CA ASN A 119 -5.21 6.00 -9.58
C ASN A 119 -4.75 5.44 -8.23
N VAL A 120 -5.60 5.54 -7.22
CA VAL A 120 -5.46 4.86 -5.93
C VAL A 120 -6.44 3.70 -5.92
N SER A 121 -5.92 2.47 -5.88
CA SER A 121 -6.72 1.26 -5.99
C SER A 121 -6.60 0.41 -4.73
N LEU A 122 -7.75 0.03 -4.18
CA LEU A 122 -7.87 -0.93 -3.09
C LEU A 122 -8.15 -2.31 -3.67
N LEU A 123 -7.26 -3.26 -3.40
CA LEU A 123 -7.46 -4.66 -3.74
C LEU A 123 -8.03 -5.40 -2.55
N TYR A 124 -9.04 -6.24 -2.81
CA TYR A 124 -9.72 -7.07 -1.83
C TYR A 124 -10.22 -8.33 -2.55
N THR A 125 -9.62 -9.48 -2.24
CA THR A 125 -9.92 -10.76 -2.91
C THR A 125 -10.15 -11.82 -1.85
N ASP A 126 -11.37 -12.35 -1.78
CA ASP A 126 -11.64 -13.54 -0.97
C ASP A 126 -11.28 -14.81 -1.75
N LEU A 127 -10.33 -15.58 -1.21
CA LEU A 127 -9.95 -16.89 -1.78
C LEU A 127 -11.02 -17.96 -1.52
N GLY A 128 -11.86 -17.79 -0.49
CA GLY A 128 -12.94 -18.70 -0.13
C GLY A 128 -14.04 -18.83 -1.19
N THR A 129 -14.21 -17.81 -2.04
CA THR A 129 -15.17 -17.84 -3.17
C THR A 129 -14.61 -18.54 -4.41
N GLY A 130 -13.42 -19.12 -4.35
CA GLY A 130 -12.77 -19.80 -5.50
C GLY A 130 -12.22 -18.83 -6.55
N LEU A 131 -11.93 -17.58 -6.16
CA LEU A 131 -11.25 -16.61 -7.01
C LEU A 131 -9.74 -16.89 -6.99
N TYR A 132 -9.15 -16.97 -8.18
CA TYR A 132 -7.71 -17.22 -8.37
C TYR A 132 -6.98 -16.04 -9.00
N THR A 133 -7.63 -14.87 -9.05
CA THR A 133 -7.07 -13.64 -9.60
C THR A 133 -7.39 -12.48 -8.67
N SER A 134 -6.41 -11.58 -8.48
CA SER A 134 -6.55 -10.39 -7.64
C SER A 134 -7.69 -9.50 -8.13
N GLN A 135 -8.57 -9.08 -7.23
CA GLN A 135 -9.70 -8.19 -7.52
C GLN A 135 -9.44 -6.79 -7.00
N THR A 136 -9.79 -5.79 -7.82
CA THR A 136 -9.83 -4.38 -7.39
C THR A 136 -11.24 -4.08 -6.90
N LEU A 137 -11.36 -3.75 -5.61
CA LEU A 137 -12.62 -3.42 -4.96
C LEU A 137 -13.08 -2.01 -5.33
N ALA A 138 -12.16 -1.05 -5.27
CA ALA A 138 -12.41 0.35 -5.59
C ALA A 138 -11.15 0.98 -6.19
N SER A 139 -11.33 1.91 -7.13
CA SER A 139 -10.24 2.68 -7.72
C SER A 139 -10.68 4.11 -7.94
N PHE A 140 -9.88 5.05 -7.42
CA PHE A 140 -10.18 6.47 -7.44
C PHE A 140 -9.11 7.22 -8.20
N ARG A 141 -9.52 8.16 -9.05
CA ARG A 141 -8.60 9.08 -9.72
C ARG A 141 -8.36 10.29 -8.84
N VAL A 142 -7.12 10.45 -8.37
CA VAL A 142 -6.71 11.56 -7.50
C VAL A 142 -5.94 12.59 -8.32
N PRO A 143 -6.19 13.91 -8.14
CA PRO A 143 -5.54 14.97 -8.90
C PRO A 143 -4.12 15.27 -8.40
N THR A 144 -3.27 14.23 -8.31
CA THR A 144 -1.85 14.37 -8.00
C THR A 144 -1.03 13.27 -8.67
N SER A 145 0.22 13.58 -8.99
CA SER A 145 1.24 12.58 -9.35
C SER A 145 2.06 12.10 -8.15
N PHE A 146 1.70 12.55 -6.94
CA PHE A 146 2.40 12.25 -5.69
C PHE A 146 3.89 12.65 -5.67
N THR A 147 4.33 13.57 -6.53
CA THR A 147 5.74 14.05 -6.55
C THR A 147 6.08 14.95 -5.35
N SER A 148 5.07 15.37 -4.60
CA SER A 148 5.17 16.02 -3.30
C SER A 148 4.40 15.21 -2.25
N TRP A 149 4.77 15.42 -0.99
CA TRP A 149 4.09 14.83 0.16
C TRP A 149 2.58 15.06 0.09
N SER A 150 1.85 13.95 0.05
CA SER A 150 0.39 13.97 0.03
C SER A 150 -0.15 12.86 0.92
N SER A 151 -1.25 13.14 1.62
CA SER A 151 -1.93 12.18 2.48
C SER A 151 -3.23 11.71 1.83
N VAL A 152 -3.50 10.42 1.93
CA VAL A 152 -4.71 9.78 1.41
C VAL A 152 -5.32 8.93 2.50
N GLY A 153 -6.64 8.92 2.59
CA GLY A 153 -7.39 7.99 3.45
C GLY A 153 -8.43 7.24 2.64
N LEU A 154 -8.47 5.92 2.77
CA LEU A 154 -9.53 5.05 2.26
C LEU A 154 -10.35 4.57 3.44
N THR A 155 -11.66 4.83 3.45
CA THR A 155 -12.58 4.34 4.49
C THR A 155 -13.51 3.31 3.87
N VAL A 156 -13.44 2.08 4.35
CA VAL A 156 -14.23 0.96 3.85
C VAL A 156 -15.39 0.71 4.81
N ARG A 157 -16.61 0.84 4.29
CA ARG A 157 -17.87 0.56 4.99
C ARG A 157 -18.55 -0.65 4.34
N ASP A 158 -19.70 -1.02 4.87
CA ASP A 158 -20.47 -2.18 4.40
C ASP A 158 -20.74 -2.20 2.89
N ASP A 159 -21.14 -1.06 2.32
CA ASP A 159 -21.62 -0.93 0.93
C ASP A 159 -20.82 0.06 0.08
N ARG A 160 -19.77 0.67 0.63
CA ARG A 160 -19.00 1.71 -0.05
C ARG A 160 -17.57 1.82 0.43
N VAL A 161 -16.76 2.42 -0.41
CA VAL A 161 -15.42 2.91 -0.07
C VAL A 161 -15.40 4.42 -0.30
N ASP A 162 -15.02 5.18 0.72
CA ASP A 162 -14.82 6.63 0.64
C ASP A 162 -13.31 6.92 0.51
N ILE A 163 -12.91 7.86 -0.34
CA ILE A 163 -11.52 8.37 -0.41
C ILE A 163 -11.45 9.82 0.06
N SER A 164 -10.40 10.13 0.81
CA SER A 164 -10.00 11.47 1.19
C SER A 164 -8.60 11.77 0.69
N PHE A 165 -8.34 13.02 0.30
CA PHE A 165 -7.06 13.52 -0.16
C PHE A 165 -6.69 14.78 0.62
N ASN A 166 -5.49 14.79 1.22
CA ASN A 166 -5.01 15.82 2.14
C ASN A 166 -6.05 16.20 3.21
N CYS A 167 -6.61 15.17 3.85
CA CYS A 167 -7.62 15.27 4.90
C CYS A 167 -8.97 15.89 4.47
N GLN A 168 -9.22 16.03 3.16
CA GLN A 168 -10.50 16.47 2.62
C GLN A 168 -11.20 15.31 1.90
N PRO A 169 -12.52 15.11 2.08
CA PRO A 169 -13.27 14.12 1.30
C PRO A 169 -13.14 14.43 -0.20
N LEU A 170 -12.85 13.40 -1.00
CA LEU A 170 -12.65 13.54 -2.44
C LEU A 170 -13.75 12.84 -3.24
N ASP A 171 -14.02 11.56 -2.97
CA ASP A 171 -15.00 10.76 -3.72
C ASP A 171 -15.48 9.54 -2.93
N SER A 172 -16.52 8.85 -3.42
CA SER A 172 -17.08 7.62 -2.84
C SER A 172 -17.55 6.67 -3.94
N MET A 173 -17.30 5.37 -3.75
CA MET A 173 -17.73 4.31 -4.67
C MET A 173 -18.55 3.26 -3.93
N ILE A 174 -19.74 2.92 -4.46
CA ILE A 174 -20.54 1.79 -3.97
C ILE A 174 -19.83 0.49 -4.35
N VAL A 175 -19.71 -0.43 -3.40
CA VAL A 175 -19.05 -1.72 -3.58
C VAL A 175 -19.93 -2.84 -3.01
N ASN A 176 -19.78 -4.05 -3.55
CA ASN A 176 -20.39 -5.24 -2.99
C ASN A 176 -19.30 -6.21 -2.54
N ARG A 177 -19.32 -6.62 -1.27
CA ARG A 177 -18.36 -7.56 -0.69
C ARG A 177 -19.10 -8.70 -0.02
N GLU A 178 -18.92 -9.89 -0.56
CA GLU A 178 -19.40 -11.13 0.04
C GLU A 178 -18.25 -12.14 0.03
N PRO A 179 -17.72 -12.54 1.21
CA PRO A 179 -18.02 -12.05 2.55
C PRO A 179 -17.51 -10.63 2.82
N LYS A 180 -18.13 -9.93 3.79
CA LYS A 180 -17.73 -8.59 4.22
C LYS A 180 -16.39 -8.57 4.97
N GLU A 181 -16.10 -9.63 5.71
CA GLU A 181 -14.83 -9.86 6.40
C GLU A 181 -13.94 -10.74 5.52
N LEU A 182 -12.64 -10.48 5.50
CA LEU A 182 -11.69 -11.24 4.72
C LEU A 182 -10.99 -12.26 5.62
N VAL A 183 -10.88 -13.51 5.18
CA VAL A 183 -10.07 -14.51 5.88
C VAL A 183 -8.81 -14.75 5.06
N PHE A 184 -7.66 -14.42 5.63
CA PHE A 184 -6.38 -14.65 4.95
C PHE A 184 -5.97 -16.12 5.04
N ASP A 185 -5.27 -16.61 4.03
CA ASP A 185 -4.56 -17.88 4.17
C ASP A 185 -3.52 -17.79 5.30
N SER A 186 -3.44 -18.83 6.11
CA SER A 186 -2.52 -18.94 7.25
C SER A 186 -1.03 -18.71 6.94
N ALA A 187 -0.61 -18.96 5.70
CA ALA A 187 0.76 -18.82 5.23
C ALA A 187 0.96 -17.61 4.30
N SER A 188 -0.01 -16.68 4.25
CA SER A 188 0.12 -15.46 3.45
C SER A 188 1.26 -14.56 3.94
N THR A 189 1.78 -13.77 3.01
CA THR A 189 2.92 -12.88 3.26
C THR A 189 2.48 -11.44 3.07
N LEU A 190 2.78 -10.61 4.06
CA LEU A 190 2.71 -9.16 3.92
C LEU A 190 3.98 -8.66 3.24
N TYR A 191 3.78 -7.93 2.14
CA TYR A 191 4.81 -7.20 1.40
C TYR A 191 4.61 -5.70 1.56
N ILE A 192 5.69 -4.96 1.75
CA ILE A 192 5.71 -3.48 1.73
C ILE A 192 6.51 -3.06 0.50
N GLY A 193 6.00 -2.10 -0.27
CA GLY A 193 6.70 -1.60 -1.45
C GLY A 193 6.51 -2.42 -2.73
N GLN A 194 5.79 -3.56 -2.67
CA GLN A 194 5.60 -4.51 -3.78
C GLN A 194 4.48 -5.51 -3.45
N ALA A 195 4.18 -6.42 -4.38
CA ALA A 195 3.27 -7.55 -4.17
C ALA A 195 3.93 -8.92 -4.42
N GLY A 196 5.22 -9.07 -4.09
CA GLY A 196 5.95 -10.31 -4.26
C GLY A 196 6.45 -10.56 -5.70
N PRO A 197 7.20 -11.64 -5.93
CA PRO A 197 7.97 -11.82 -7.16
C PRO A 197 7.12 -12.22 -8.38
N ILE A 198 5.95 -12.82 -8.18
CA ILE A 198 5.04 -13.23 -9.27
C ILE A 198 4.07 -12.11 -9.65
N VAL A 199 3.34 -11.51 -8.68
CA VAL A 199 2.45 -10.37 -8.97
C VAL A 199 3.23 -9.10 -9.33
N LYS A 200 4.41 -8.88 -8.72
CA LYS A 200 5.30 -7.73 -8.95
C LYS A 200 4.70 -6.39 -8.48
N GLY A 201 4.82 -5.33 -9.28
CA GLY A 201 4.34 -3.98 -8.94
C GLY A 201 5.15 -3.31 -7.83
N ALA A 202 6.47 -3.46 -7.88
CA ALA A 202 7.37 -2.72 -7.00
C ALA A 202 7.16 -1.21 -7.17
N LEU A 203 7.23 -0.48 -6.07
CA LEU A 203 7.19 0.97 -6.08
C LEU A 203 8.46 1.53 -6.75
N HIS A 204 8.24 2.43 -7.69
CA HIS A 204 9.27 3.18 -8.41
C HIS A 204 9.32 4.63 -7.92
#